data_AF-A0A0A6CV00-F1
#
_entry.id   AF-A0A0A6CV00-F1
#
_cell.length_a   1.000
_cell.length_b   1.000
_cell.length_c   1.000
_cell.angle_alpha   90.00
_cell.angle_beta   90.00
_cell.angle_gamma   90.00
#
_symmetry.space_group_name_H-M   'P 1'
#
loop_
_entity.id
_entity.type
_entity.pdbx_description
1 polymer ?
#
loop_
_entity_poly.entity_id
_entity_poly.type
_entity_poly.pdbx_seq_one_letter_code
_entity_poly.pdbx_strand_id
1 'polypeptide(L)'
;AYRVAASGGAPVRIAKEASGPQFGAANDRVFLMATEKDKRQLISTDLNGQDRRVHASGELVNDYQISPQGDYVAFRQNYEAFVMPLMPGRQAVETDAKGGPLPVTRVSGDGADFINWSNDGRQIHWSAGPTLYTAETAALFRAVPTPKGEDAPKFVAPRTGTSLSMDIAAAKPDATVALTGARVVTMAKADGGIIDDATILIRGDRIVAVGPRGTIAIPAGAKTVDLAGKTVIPGLVDAHAHGPQGEDEIVPQQNWSAMANLALGTTTIHDPSSRSAEIFPAAEMQQAGMLLAPRTFSTGEIVYGAKAPDVYAQIDTYEDALAVVRRLKAQGARSVKNYNQPRREQRQMVVAAAQAEGMEVVPEGGSLFTLDMSLVQDGNSTVEHNVPLEHFYADVVDLWSQTTVGYTPTLVVAYGGPAGDPYWRAHSDVWRHPLLARHAPPALLAAQNARREIAPEEDYVDGATAREARKLAVKGVPVAIGAHGQQPGLGAHWELWSFVRGGFSPIEALRAGTIESARSLGYAKDVGSLEPGKLADLVVLTADPTSDIRNSDKVAQVMLGGRLYDAATLNETITGTRKRQAYWWESGSAGADTGARITVGHGHGDVD
;
A
#
# COMPACT_ATOMS: atom_id res chain seq x y z
N ALA A 1 -17.34 -20.89 11.90
CA ALA A 1 -16.40 -21.95 12.34
C ALA A 1 -16.97 -23.37 12.18
N TYR A 2 -16.10 -24.32 11.84
CA TYR A 2 -16.42 -25.75 11.71
C TYR A 2 -15.43 -26.59 12.54
N ARG A 3 -15.88 -27.74 13.04
CA ARG A 3 -15.05 -28.78 13.65
C ARG A 3 -14.95 -29.97 12.70
N VAL A 4 -13.74 -30.50 12.55
CA VAL A 4 -13.45 -31.71 11.77
C VAL A 4 -12.60 -32.64 12.63
N ALA A 5 -12.83 -33.95 12.55
CA ALA A 5 -11.93 -34.92 13.18
C ALA A 5 -10.56 -34.88 12.50
N ALA A 6 -9.47 -34.99 13.27
CA ALA A 6 -8.12 -34.98 12.74
C ALA A 6 -7.84 -36.11 11.73
N SER A 7 -8.56 -37.24 11.85
CA SER A 7 -8.54 -38.35 10.91
C SER A 7 -9.25 -38.07 9.57
N GLY A 8 -9.81 -36.88 9.38
CA GLY A 8 -10.74 -36.55 8.29
C GLY A 8 -12.19 -36.92 8.63
N GLY A 9 -13.13 -36.32 7.89
CA GLY A 9 -14.57 -36.53 8.06
C GLY A 9 -15.40 -35.33 7.61
N ALA A 10 -16.73 -35.45 7.70
CA ALA A 10 -17.63 -34.36 7.37
C ALA A 10 -17.48 -33.21 8.39
N PRO A 11 -17.31 -31.95 7.94
CA PRO A 11 -17.22 -30.82 8.84
C PRO A 11 -18.55 -30.56 9.55
N VAL A 12 -18.50 -30.40 10.87
CA VAL A 12 -19.64 -30.04 11.71
C VAL A 12 -19.57 -28.55 12.01
N ARG A 13 -20.59 -27.78 11.59
CA ARG A 13 -20.63 -26.35 11.88
C ARG A 13 -20.90 -26.12 13.37
N ILE A 14 -20.01 -25.38 14.03
CA ILE A 14 -20.13 -25.08 15.47
C ILE A 14 -20.50 -23.62 15.77
N ALA A 15 -20.33 -22.71 14.80
CA ALA A 15 -20.78 -21.32 14.90
C ALA A 15 -20.93 -20.68 13.51
N LYS A 16 -21.92 -19.81 13.36
CA LYS A 16 -22.08 -18.94 12.18
C LYS A 16 -21.37 -17.61 12.44
N GLU A 17 -20.88 -16.97 11.39
CA GLU A 17 -20.35 -15.59 11.43
C GLU A 17 -19.33 -15.36 12.56
N ALA A 18 -18.49 -16.38 12.78
CA ALA A 18 -17.50 -16.38 13.83
C ALA A 18 -16.17 -16.95 13.32
N SER A 19 -15.08 -16.35 13.78
CA SER A 19 -13.69 -16.59 13.37
C SER A 19 -12.77 -16.79 14.58
N GLY A 20 -11.48 -17.08 14.31
CA GLY A 20 -10.44 -17.22 15.33
C GLY A 20 -10.74 -18.25 16.44
N PRO A 21 -10.91 -19.55 16.09
CA PRO A 21 -11.16 -20.59 17.09
C PRO A 21 -9.98 -20.73 18.06
N GLN A 22 -10.28 -20.73 19.35
CA GLN A 22 -9.32 -20.84 20.45
C GLN A 22 -9.84 -21.82 21.51
N PHE A 23 -8.94 -22.36 22.33
CA PHE A 23 -9.28 -23.18 23.48
C PHE A 23 -8.74 -22.55 24.77
N GLY A 24 -9.47 -22.77 25.88
CA GLY A 24 -8.98 -22.49 27.23
C GLY A 24 -8.63 -23.79 27.97
N ALA A 25 -8.35 -23.71 29.27
CA ALA A 25 -7.78 -24.81 30.06
C ALA A 25 -8.48 -26.18 29.92
N ALA A 26 -9.82 -26.20 29.86
CA ALA A 26 -10.59 -27.44 29.90
C ALA A 26 -10.79 -28.11 28.52
N ASN A 27 -10.53 -27.40 27.41
CA ASN A 27 -10.76 -27.86 26.03
C ASN A 27 -12.19 -28.41 25.73
N ASP A 28 -13.16 -28.17 26.61
CA ASP A 28 -14.55 -28.62 26.48
C ASP A 28 -15.43 -27.63 25.68
N ARG A 29 -14.88 -26.44 25.42
CA ARG A 29 -15.50 -25.35 24.68
C ARG A 29 -14.53 -24.76 23.67
N VAL A 30 -15.08 -24.27 22.56
CA VAL A 30 -14.35 -23.48 21.57
C VAL A 30 -14.72 -22.03 21.75
N PHE A 31 -13.73 -21.19 22.00
CA PHE A 31 -13.89 -19.74 22.01
C PHE A 31 -13.67 -19.18 20.61
N LEU A 32 -14.42 -18.14 20.27
CA LEU A 32 -14.51 -17.59 18.93
C LEU A 32 -14.73 -16.08 19.01
N MET A 33 -14.31 -15.37 17.97
CA MET A 33 -14.65 -13.98 17.77
C MET A 33 -15.91 -13.88 16.91
N ALA A 34 -16.82 -12.99 17.29
CA ALA A 34 -18.00 -12.64 16.51
C ALA A 34 -18.22 -11.12 16.55
N THR A 35 -19.01 -10.60 15.61
CA THR A 35 -19.48 -9.21 15.65
C THR A 35 -20.99 -9.21 15.78
N GLU A 36 -21.52 -8.52 16.78
CA GLU A 36 -22.96 -8.42 17.02
C GLU A 36 -23.27 -7.02 17.58
N LYS A 37 -24.20 -6.30 16.95
CA LYS A 37 -24.58 -4.91 17.31
C LYS A 37 -23.36 -3.97 17.37
N ASP A 38 -22.54 -3.99 16.32
CA ASP A 38 -21.35 -3.14 16.16
C ASP A 38 -20.31 -3.28 17.27
N LYS A 39 -20.36 -4.39 18.02
CA LYS A 39 -19.37 -4.75 19.03
C LYS A 39 -18.67 -6.04 18.64
N ARG A 40 -17.35 -6.06 18.80
CA ARG A 40 -16.56 -7.30 18.78
C ARG A 40 -16.79 -8.06 20.07
N GLN A 41 -17.15 -9.32 19.94
CA GLN A 41 -17.45 -10.20 21.05
C GLN A 41 -16.52 -11.41 21.10
N LEU A 42 -16.06 -11.74 22.30
CA LEU A 42 -15.54 -13.05 22.61
C LEU A 42 -16.70 -13.95 23.00
N ILE A 43 -17.00 -14.95 22.18
CA ILE A 43 -18.04 -15.93 22.44
C ILE A 43 -17.44 -17.32 22.65
N SER A 44 -18.22 -18.26 23.16
CA SER A 44 -17.86 -19.67 23.12
C SER A 44 -19.08 -20.57 22.93
N THR A 45 -18.85 -21.76 22.38
CA THR A 45 -19.82 -22.85 22.31
C THR A 45 -19.18 -24.15 22.83
N ASP A 46 -20.00 -25.15 23.15
CA ASP A 46 -19.48 -26.51 23.32
C ASP A 46 -18.97 -27.08 21.97
N LEU A 47 -18.33 -28.25 22.00
CA LEU A 47 -17.78 -28.88 20.79
C LEU A 47 -18.82 -29.23 19.71
N ASN A 48 -20.11 -29.13 20.00
CA ASN A 48 -21.21 -29.37 19.07
C ASN A 48 -21.90 -28.07 18.62
N GLY A 49 -21.37 -26.91 19.01
CA GLY A 49 -21.95 -25.61 18.66
C GLY A 49 -23.14 -25.19 19.51
N GLN A 50 -23.39 -25.87 20.63
CA GLN A 50 -24.48 -25.56 21.56
C GLN A 50 -23.97 -24.72 22.75
N ASP A 51 -24.88 -24.37 23.67
CA ASP A 51 -24.59 -23.59 24.88
C ASP A 51 -23.76 -22.31 24.60
N ARG A 52 -24.17 -21.51 23.61
CA ARG A 52 -23.46 -20.26 23.28
C ARG A 52 -23.40 -19.33 24.49
N ARG A 53 -22.21 -18.79 24.78
CA ARG A 53 -21.96 -17.77 25.81
C ARG A 53 -21.22 -16.58 25.21
N VAL A 54 -21.49 -15.38 25.72
CA VAL A 54 -20.72 -14.17 25.45
C VAL A 54 -19.92 -13.85 26.71
N HIS A 55 -18.61 -13.69 26.55
CA HIS A 55 -17.66 -13.49 27.66
C HIS A 55 -17.17 -12.06 27.75
N ALA A 56 -16.85 -11.46 26.60
CA ALA A 56 -16.38 -10.09 26.48
C ALA A 56 -17.03 -9.41 25.28
N SER A 57 -17.25 -8.10 25.35
CA SER A 57 -17.86 -7.30 24.28
C SER A 57 -17.36 -5.86 24.32
N GLY A 58 -16.89 -5.36 23.18
CA GLY A 58 -16.35 -4.00 23.05
C GLY A 58 -16.61 -3.40 21.68
N GLU A 59 -16.88 -2.10 21.62
CA GLU A 59 -17.23 -1.39 20.39
C GLU A 59 -16.03 -1.25 19.43
N LEU A 60 -14.89 -0.77 19.94
CA LEU A 60 -13.68 -0.53 19.14
C LEU A 60 -12.60 -1.60 19.36
N VAL A 61 -12.99 -2.78 19.85
CA VAL A 61 -12.07 -3.90 20.06
C VAL A 61 -11.87 -4.64 18.74
N ASN A 62 -10.62 -4.83 18.35
CA ASN A 62 -10.24 -5.53 17.14
C ASN A 62 -10.41 -7.05 17.28
N ASP A 63 -9.79 -7.60 18.32
CA ASP A 63 -9.65 -9.04 18.53
C ASP A 63 -9.51 -9.38 20.02
N TYR A 64 -9.64 -10.68 20.32
CA TYR A 64 -9.47 -11.26 21.66
C TYR A 64 -8.57 -12.50 21.59
N GLN A 65 -7.72 -12.69 22.60
CA GLN A 65 -6.84 -13.84 22.75
C GLN A 65 -6.90 -14.38 24.18
N ILE A 66 -7.34 -15.62 24.34
CA ILE A 66 -7.51 -16.23 25.66
C ILE A 66 -6.21 -16.87 26.13
N SER A 67 -5.91 -16.67 27.40
CA SER A 67 -4.81 -17.38 28.06
C SER A 67 -5.06 -18.90 28.09
N PRO A 68 -4.03 -19.75 27.92
CA PRO A 68 -4.20 -21.20 27.98
C PRO A 68 -4.82 -21.71 29.28
N GLN A 69 -4.65 -20.99 30.39
CA GLN A 69 -5.24 -21.32 31.68
C GLN A 69 -6.70 -20.83 31.84
N GLY A 70 -7.19 -20.01 30.90
CA GLY A 70 -8.56 -19.48 30.90
C GLY A 70 -8.85 -18.48 32.01
N ASP A 71 -7.82 -17.94 32.66
CA ASP A 71 -7.90 -16.97 33.76
C ASP A 71 -7.80 -15.51 33.26
N TYR A 72 -7.20 -15.30 32.09
CA TYR A 72 -7.10 -14.00 31.43
C TYR A 72 -7.57 -14.02 29.98
N VAL A 73 -7.96 -12.84 29.50
CA VAL A 73 -8.16 -12.53 28.09
C VAL A 73 -7.39 -11.28 27.74
N ALA A 74 -6.63 -11.34 26.65
CA ALA A 74 -6.04 -10.19 26.01
C ALA A 74 -6.95 -9.68 24.90
N PHE A 75 -6.92 -8.38 24.64
CA PHE A 75 -7.64 -7.77 23.53
C PHE A 75 -6.84 -6.61 22.96
N ARG A 76 -7.12 -6.29 21.70
CA ARG A 76 -6.54 -5.13 21.03
C ARG A 76 -7.58 -4.06 20.77
N GLN A 77 -7.22 -2.81 21.05
CA GLN A 77 -8.05 -1.64 20.77
C GLN A 77 -7.12 -0.45 20.49
N ASN A 78 -7.42 0.34 19.47
CA ASN A 78 -6.56 1.46 19.06
C ASN A 78 -5.10 1.02 18.85
N TYR A 79 -4.91 -0.17 18.26
CA TYR A 79 -3.61 -0.80 18.00
C TYR A 79 -2.77 -1.15 19.25
N GLU A 80 -3.32 -1.00 20.45
CA GLU A 80 -2.68 -1.31 21.72
C GLU A 80 -3.19 -2.64 22.27
N ALA A 81 -2.32 -3.42 22.91
CA ALA A 81 -2.67 -4.64 23.62
C ALA A 81 -3.04 -4.36 25.07
N PHE A 82 -4.14 -4.96 25.51
CA PHE A 82 -4.63 -4.91 26.88
C PHE A 82 -4.90 -6.31 27.40
N VAL A 83 -4.83 -6.49 28.71
CA VAL A 83 -5.17 -7.74 29.40
C VAL A 83 -6.14 -7.46 30.53
N MET A 84 -7.14 -8.34 30.69
CA MET A 84 -8.05 -8.36 31.83
C MET A 84 -8.31 -9.80 32.31
N PRO A 85 -8.79 -9.99 33.55
CA PRO A 85 -9.28 -11.29 34.01
C PRO A 85 -10.45 -11.78 33.16
N LEU A 86 -10.51 -13.10 32.91
CA LEU A 86 -11.64 -13.76 32.27
C LEU A 86 -12.53 -14.41 33.33
N MET A 87 -13.80 -14.03 33.38
CA MET A 87 -14.75 -14.56 34.38
C MET A 87 -15.30 -15.92 33.93
N PRO A 88 -15.38 -16.96 34.79
CA PRO A 88 -15.87 -18.29 34.44
C PRO A 88 -17.41 -18.39 34.24
N GLY A 89 -18.11 -17.25 34.17
CA GLY A 89 -19.57 -17.14 34.16
C GLY A 89 -20.22 -17.06 32.78
N ARG A 90 -21.53 -16.81 32.76
CA ARG A 90 -22.31 -16.52 31.54
C ARG A 90 -22.49 -15.02 31.28
N GLN A 91 -22.05 -14.19 32.21
CA GLN A 91 -22.21 -12.75 32.12
C GLN A 91 -21.11 -12.17 31.24
N ALA A 92 -21.51 -11.50 30.17
CA ALA A 92 -20.60 -10.75 29.32
C ALA A 92 -20.02 -9.57 30.10
N VAL A 93 -18.72 -9.35 29.94
CA VAL A 93 -17.99 -8.20 30.48
C VAL A 93 -17.80 -7.18 29.36
N GLU A 94 -18.07 -5.92 29.65
CA GLU A 94 -17.75 -4.84 28.71
C GLU A 94 -16.24 -4.55 28.74
N THR A 95 -15.65 -4.40 27.56
CA THR A 95 -14.22 -4.15 27.38
C THR A 95 -13.99 -2.81 26.70
N ASP A 96 -13.14 -2.00 27.33
CA ASP A 96 -12.65 -0.76 26.77
C ASP A 96 -11.24 -0.45 27.29
N ALA A 97 -10.44 0.22 26.48
CA ALA A 97 -9.09 0.67 26.81
C ALA A 97 -9.06 1.58 28.07
N LYS A 98 -10.15 2.31 28.37
CA LYS A 98 -10.28 3.18 29.55
C LYS A 98 -10.64 2.41 30.82
N GLY A 99 -10.86 1.10 30.72
CA GLY A 99 -11.26 0.23 31.82
C GLY A 99 -12.70 -0.26 31.70
N GLY A 100 -13.19 -0.90 32.76
CA GLY A 100 -14.53 -1.47 32.77
C GLY A 100 -14.87 -2.11 34.11
N PRO A 101 -15.81 -3.06 34.15
CA PRO A 101 -16.18 -3.79 35.36
C PRO A 101 -15.03 -4.59 35.99
N LEU A 102 -13.99 -4.89 35.20
CA LEU A 102 -12.77 -5.59 35.62
C LEU A 102 -11.54 -4.70 35.42
N PRO A 103 -10.46 -4.92 36.19
CA PRO A 103 -9.20 -4.21 35.97
C PRO A 103 -8.64 -4.56 34.58
N VAL A 104 -8.28 -3.53 33.83
CA VAL A 104 -7.65 -3.63 32.51
C VAL A 104 -6.23 -3.08 32.61
N THR A 105 -5.25 -3.82 32.10
CA THR A 105 -3.85 -3.39 32.03
C THR A 105 -3.40 -3.30 30.57
N ARG A 106 -2.97 -2.12 30.14
CA ARG A 106 -2.26 -1.95 28.86
C ARG A 106 -0.89 -2.61 28.96
N VAL A 107 -0.61 -3.59 28.10
CA VAL A 107 0.66 -4.33 28.11
C VAL A 107 1.67 -3.81 27.10
N SER A 108 1.22 -3.11 26.06
CA SER A 108 2.05 -2.56 24.97
C SER A 108 2.52 -1.12 25.20
N GLY A 109 3.61 -0.77 24.53
CA GLY A 109 4.09 0.59 24.30
C GLY A 109 3.46 1.16 23.02
N ASP A 110 4.24 1.40 21.97
CA ASP A 110 3.79 2.06 20.73
C ASP A 110 3.02 1.12 19.77
N GLY A 111 2.17 0.24 20.31
CA GLY A 111 1.33 -0.69 19.55
C GLY A 111 1.67 -2.17 19.72
N ALA A 112 0.78 -3.02 19.20
CA ALA A 112 0.85 -4.47 19.28
C ALA A 112 0.10 -5.18 18.15
N ASP A 113 0.77 -6.13 17.52
CA ASP A 113 0.22 -7.12 16.61
C ASP A 113 0.55 -8.53 17.11
N PHE A 114 -0.12 -9.55 16.57
CA PHE A 114 0.15 -10.97 16.83
C PHE A 114 0.23 -11.33 18.33
N ILE A 115 -0.74 -10.88 19.11
CA ILE A 115 -0.81 -11.19 20.55
C ILE A 115 -0.92 -12.71 20.75
N ASN A 116 -0.07 -13.28 21.58
CA ASN A 116 -0.13 -14.70 21.94
C ASN A 116 0.38 -14.95 23.35
N TRP A 117 0.01 -16.09 23.94
CA TRP A 117 0.43 -16.52 25.26
C TRP A 117 1.44 -17.66 25.17
N SER A 118 2.38 -17.68 26.12
CA SER A 118 3.15 -18.90 26.43
C SER A 118 2.22 -20.05 26.82
N ASN A 119 2.63 -21.29 26.54
CA ASN A 119 1.80 -22.48 26.77
C ASN A 119 1.32 -22.64 28.22
N ASP A 120 2.09 -22.16 29.21
CA ASP A 120 1.72 -22.22 30.62
C ASP A 120 0.93 -20.99 31.09
N GLY A 121 0.72 -19.99 30.22
CA GLY A 121 0.02 -18.74 30.52
C GLY A 121 0.82 -17.77 31.39
N ARG A 122 2.11 -18.00 31.65
CA ARG A 122 2.93 -17.13 32.50
C ARG A 122 3.47 -15.89 31.81
N GLN A 123 3.53 -15.93 30.49
CA GLN A 123 3.99 -14.85 29.64
C GLN A 123 2.98 -14.54 28.55
N ILE A 124 2.84 -13.24 28.25
CA ILE A 124 2.16 -12.71 27.07
C ILE A 124 3.21 -12.10 26.13
N HIS A 125 3.01 -12.32 24.84
CA HIS A 125 3.87 -11.87 23.75
C HIS A 125 3.06 -11.07 22.74
N TRP A 126 3.71 -10.11 22.09
CA TRP A 126 3.18 -9.36 20.94
C TRP A 126 4.36 -8.81 20.14
N SER A 127 4.12 -8.43 18.90
CA SER A 127 5.14 -7.75 18.09
C SER A 127 4.76 -6.30 17.80
N ALA A 128 5.76 -5.46 17.62
CA ALA A 128 5.63 -4.20 16.89
C ALA A 128 6.71 -4.17 15.81
N GLY A 129 6.30 -4.24 14.54
CA GLY A 129 7.21 -4.54 13.44
C GLY A 129 7.98 -5.85 13.69
N PRO A 130 9.30 -5.90 13.47
CA PRO A 130 10.09 -7.11 13.67
C PRO A 130 10.41 -7.39 15.15
N THR A 131 10.01 -6.55 16.11
CA THR A 131 10.41 -6.73 17.51
C THR A 131 9.35 -7.48 18.30
N LEU A 132 9.70 -8.64 18.86
CA LEU A 132 8.88 -9.43 19.77
C LEU A 132 9.08 -8.96 21.22
N TYR A 133 8.01 -8.47 21.83
CA TYR A 133 7.97 -8.06 23.24
C TYR A 133 7.39 -9.19 24.10
N THR A 134 7.71 -9.17 25.39
CA THR A 134 7.23 -10.17 26.35
C THR A 134 7.03 -9.53 27.71
N ALA A 135 5.93 -9.88 28.37
CA ALA A 135 5.65 -9.48 29.74
C ALA A 135 5.21 -10.69 30.60
N GLU A 136 5.64 -10.69 31.86
CA GLU A 136 5.21 -11.68 32.86
C GLU A 136 3.78 -11.36 33.31
N THR A 137 2.88 -12.34 33.24
CA THR A 137 1.46 -12.15 33.57
C THR A 137 1.25 -11.86 35.06
N ALA A 138 2.10 -12.43 35.91
CA ALA A 138 2.15 -12.13 37.35
C ALA A 138 2.50 -10.66 37.66
N ALA A 139 3.03 -9.90 36.69
CA ALA A 139 3.32 -8.48 36.86
C ALA A 139 2.12 -7.56 36.56
N LEU A 140 1.09 -8.05 35.87
CA LEU A 140 -0.01 -7.23 35.36
C LEU A 140 -0.96 -6.77 36.49
N PHE A 141 -1.31 -7.68 37.41
CA PHE A 141 -2.30 -7.44 38.46
C PHE A 141 -1.71 -7.56 39.87
N ARG A 142 -0.46 -7.13 40.08
CA ARG A 142 0.23 -7.28 41.37
C ARG A 142 -0.61 -6.70 42.51
N ALA A 143 -1.09 -7.57 43.39
CA ALA A 143 -1.62 -7.17 44.69
C ALA A 143 -0.45 -6.90 45.63
N VAL A 144 0.11 -5.69 45.60
CA VAL A 144 1.12 -5.26 46.57
C VAL A 144 0.40 -4.67 47.77
N PRO A 145 0.66 -5.10 49.02
CA PRO A 145 0.25 -4.36 50.20
C PRO A 145 0.95 -3.00 50.16
N THR A 146 0.23 -1.96 49.77
CA THR A 146 0.76 -0.60 49.81
C THR A 146 0.57 -0.01 51.21
N PRO A 147 1.54 0.81 51.69
CA PRO A 147 1.32 1.65 52.85
C PRO A 147 0.00 2.44 52.69
N LYS A 148 -0.73 2.65 53.80
CA LYS A 148 -1.99 3.41 53.78
C LYS A 148 -1.79 4.74 53.06
N GLY A 149 -2.46 4.92 51.92
CA GLY A 149 -2.44 6.17 51.15
C GLY A 149 -1.56 6.15 49.89
N GLU A 150 -0.90 5.04 49.57
CA GLU A 150 -0.15 4.89 48.32
C GLU A 150 -0.83 3.89 47.37
N ASP A 151 -0.90 4.24 46.08
CA ASP A 151 -1.39 3.35 45.03
C ASP A 151 -0.34 2.27 44.69
N ALA A 152 -0.79 1.06 44.35
CA ALA A 152 0.12 0.02 43.86
C ALA A 152 0.85 0.51 42.59
N PRO A 153 2.15 0.22 42.42
CA PRO A 153 2.88 0.62 41.23
C PRO A 153 2.21 0.02 39.99
N LYS A 154 1.85 0.88 39.04
CA LYS A 154 1.25 0.47 37.77
C LYS A 154 2.23 -0.37 36.96
N PHE A 155 1.70 -1.32 36.20
CA PHE A 155 2.49 -2.06 35.22
C PHE A 155 3.18 -1.10 34.25
N VAL A 156 4.42 -1.40 33.89
CA VAL A 156 5.21 -0.65 32.91
C VAL A 156 5.53 -1.60 31.76
N ALA A 157 5.06 -1.24 30.56
CA ALA A 157 5.32 -2.02 29.36
C ALA A 157 6.83 -2.13 29.07
N PRO A 158 7.32 -3.30 28.61
CA PRO A 158 8.70 -3.47 28.21
C PRO A 158 9.04 -2.52 27.05
N ARG A 159 10.18 -1.83 27.16
CA ARG A 159 10.68 -0.90 26.12
C ARG A 159 11.60 -1.54 25.10
N THR A 160 11.98 -2.80 25.32
CA THR A 160 12.90 -3.56 24.49
C THR A 160 12.35 -4.97 24.31
N GLY A 161 12.69 -5.60 23.20
CA GLY A 161 12.25 -6.95 22.86
C GLY A 161 13.31 -7.71 22.07
N THR A 162 12.95 -8.91 21.63
CA THR A 162 13.78 -9.74 20.77
C THR A 162 13.52 -9.38 19.32
N SER A 163 14.54 -9.00 18.56
CA SER A 163 14.37 -8.79 17.11
C SER A 163 14.17 -10.12 16.39
N LEU A 164 13.14 -10.18 15.56
CA LEU A 164 12.84 -11.27 14.61
C LEU A 164 13.27 -10.92 13.18
N SER A 165 13.89 -9.75 12.98
CA SER A 165 14.37 -9.31 11.66
C SER A 165 15.40 -10.27 11.08
N MET A 166 15.36 -10.47 9.76
CA MET A 166 16.36 -11.23 9.03
C MET A 166 16.99 -10.36 7.94
N ASP A 167 18.31 -10.44 7.81
CA ASP A 167 19.03 -9.76 6.73
C ASP A 167 19.05 -10.64 5.48
N ILE A 168 18.42 -10.16 4.41
CA ILE A 168 18.42 -10.81 3.09
C ILE A 168 19.08 -9.88 2.08
N ALA A 169 20.01 -10.41 1.28
CA ALA A 169 20.61 -9.64 0.21
C ALA A 169 19.56 -9.31 -0.87
N ALA A 170 19.44 -8.03 -1.23
CA ALA A 170 18.60 -7.61 -2.34
C ALA A 170 19.06 -8.27 -3.66
N ALA A 171 18.12 -8.67 -4.50
CA ALA A 171 18.39 -9.32 -5.78
C ALA A 171 18.92 -8.31 -6.80
N LYS A 172 20.25 -8.26 -6.93
CA LYS A 172 20.95 -7.42 -7.91
C LYS A 172 21.51 -8.27 -9.05
N PRO A 173 21.33 -7.88 -10.33
CA PRO A 173 22.06 -8.52 -11.43
C PRO A 173 23.52 -8.05 -11.42
N ASP A 174 24.42 -8.87 -11.99
CA ASP A 174 25.84 -8.51 -12.18
C ASP A 174 26.18 -8.13 -13.63
N ALA A 175 25.19 -8.21 -14.53
CA ALA A 175 25.40 -7.99 -15.96
C ALA A 175 25.75 -6.53 -16.27
N THR A 176 26.65 -6.34 -17.24
CA THR A 176 26.83 -5.05 -17.91
C THR A 176 26.06 -5.07 -19.23
N VAL A 177 25.17 -4.11 -19.44
CA VAL A 177 24.28 -4.03 -20.60
C VAL A 177 24.41 -2.67 -21.28
N ALA A 178 24.47 -2.67 -22.61
CA ALA A 178 24.36 -1.47 -23.43
C ALA A 178 23.08 -1.52 -24.26
N LEU A 179 22.20 -0.54 -24.06
CA LEU A 179 21.04 -0.30 -24.92
C LEU A 179 21.45 0.76 -25.94
N THR A 180 21.37 0.49 -27.23
CA THR A 180 21.92 1.38 -28.27
C THR A 180 20.88 1.73 -29.33
N GLY A 181 20.94 2.92 -29.93
CA GLY A 181 20.16 3.29 -31.11
C GLY A 181 18.74 3.80 -30.86
N ALA A 182 18.34 3.90 -29.59
CA ALA A 182 17.04 4.44 -29.23
C ALA A 182 17.02 5.97 -29.26
N ARG A 183 15.83 6.53 -29.46
CA ARG A 183 15.51 7.87 -28.97
C ARG A 183 15.30 7.78 -27.46
N VAL A 184 16.10 8.48 -26.66
CA VAL A 184 16.01 8.43 -25.19
C VAL A 184 15.45 9.74 -24.67
N VAL A 185 14.33 9.68 -23.96
CA VAL A 185 13.75 10.81 -23.24
C VAL A 185 14.18 10.66 -21.78
N THR A 186 15.21 11.41 -21.37
CA THR A 186 15.85 11.17 -20.06
C THR A 186 15.05 11.67 -18.87
N MET A 187 14.20 12.68 -19.07
CA MET A 187 13.51 13.46 -18.01
C MET A 187 14.46 14.23 -17.06
N ALA A 188 15.77 14.26 -17.36
CA ALA A 188 16.76 15.02 -16.60
C ALA A 188 16.60 16.55 -16.73
N LYS A 189 15.87 17.01 -17.75
CA LYS A 189 15.60 18.43 -18.05
C LYS A 189 14.12 18.65 -18.29
N ALA A 190 13.66 19.90 -18.11
CA ALA A 190 12.27 20.30 -18.27
C ALA A 190 11.71 20.04 -19.69
N ASP A 191 12.55 20.11 -20.72
CA ASP A 191 12.22 19.77 -22.11
C ASP A 191 12.27 18.26 -22.41
N GLY A 192 12.42 17.42 -21.39
CA GLY A 192 12.55 15.98 -21.49
C GLY A 192 13.98 15.47 -21.64
N GLY A 193 14.96 16.34 -21.93
CA GLY A 193 16.36 15.95 -22.09
C GLY A 193 16.56 14.86 -23.14
N ILE A 194 16.00 15.06 -24.32
CA ILE A 194 15.93 14.07 -25.40
C ILE A 194 17.29 13.90 -26.08
N ILE A 195 17.66 12.65 -26.34
CA ILE A 195 18.86 12.27 -27.09
C ILE A 195 18.46 11.27 -28.18
N ASP A 196 18.60 11.67 -29.44
CA ASP A 196 18.39 10.78 -30.58
C ASP A 196 19.63 9.92 -30.84
N ASP A 197 19.42 8.70 -31.35
CA ASP A 197 20.47 7.70 -31.57
C ASP A 197 21.39 7.54 -30.35
N ALA A 198 20.81 7.29 -29.18
CA ALA A 198 21.52 7.27 -27.91
C ALA A 198 22.04 5.89 -27.52
N THR A 199 22.95 5.87 -26.57
CA THR A 199 23.39 4.68 -25.84
C THR A 199 23.15 4.88 -24.34
N ILE A 200 22.59 3.86 -23.68
CA ILE A 200 22.49 3.76 -22.22
C ILE A 200 23.38 2.59 -21.79
N LEU A 201 24.40 2.87 -20.98
CA LEU A 201 25.26 1.85 -20.39
C LEU A 201 24.84 1.61 -18.95
N ILE A 202 24.59 0.34 -18.61
CA ILE A 202 24.12 -0.12 -17.30
C ILE A 202 25.11 -1.15 -16.76
N ARG A 203 25.40 -1.09 -15.46
CA ARG A 203 26.17 -2.10 -14.74
C ARG A 203 25.39 -2.51 -13.50
N GLY A 204 25.07 -3.79 -13.43
CA GLY A 204 24.18 -4.32 -12.41
C GLY A 204 22.84 -3.60 -12.44
N ASP A 205 22.45 -3.00 -11.32
CA ASP A 205 21.19 -2.29 -11.15
C ASP A 205 21.26 -0.79 -11.47
N ARG A 206 22.41 -0.26 -11.91
CA ARG A 206 22.64 1.20 -12.04
C ARG A 206 23.00 1.64 -13.45
N ILE A 207 22.51 2.81 -13.83
CA ILE A 207 22.91 3.53 -15.04
C ILE A 207 24.31 4.11 -14.82
N VAL A 208 25.23 3.80 -15.73
CA VAL A 208 26.62 4.29 -15.71
C VAL A 208 26.77 5.52 -16.61
N ALA A 209 26.16 5.50 -17.79
CA ALA A 209 26.24 6.59 -18.75
C ALA A 209 25.02 6.61 -19.67
N VAL A 210 24.63 7.82 -20.10
CA VAL A 210 23.61 8.08 -21.13
C VAL A 210 24.14 9.17 -22.05
N GLY A 211 24.09 8.96 -23.37
CA GLY A 211 24.66 9.91 -24.33
C GLY A 211 24.51 9.45 -25.78
N PRO A 212 24.90 10.29 -26.76
CA PRO A 212 24.84 9.92 -28.18
C PRO A 212 25.64 8.65 -28.48
N ARG A 213 25.18 7.83 -29.41
CA ARG A 213 25.90 6.62 -29.87
C ARG A 213 27.30 7.01 -30.33
N GLY A 214 28.29 6.18 -29.98
CA GLY A 214 29.71 6.42 -30.25
C GLY A 214 30.44 7.30 -29.22
N THR A 215 29.73 7.99 -28.32
CA THR A 215 30.35 8.79 -27.23
C THR A 215 30.61 7.98 -25.96
N ILE A 216 29.92 6.85 -25.80
CA ILE A 216 30.06 5.95 -24.64
C ILE A 216 30.88 4.73 -25.06
N ALA A 217 32.00 4.51 -24.37
CA ALA A 217 32.79 3.29 -24.53
C ALA A 217 32.05 2.10 -23.92
N ILE A 218 31.63 1.14 -24.76
CA ILE A 218 31.00 -0.10 -24.31
C ILE A 218 32.11 -1.10 -23.93
N PRO A 219 32.19 -1.55 -22.67
CA PRO A 219 33.22 -2.50 -22.25
C PRO A 219 33.12 -3.84 -22.99
N ALA A 220 34.26 -4.48 -23.22
CA ALA A 220 34.29 -5.83 -23.78
C ALA A 220 33.48 -6.81 -22.88
N GLY A 221 32.66 -7.65 -23.50
CA GLY A 221 31.78 -8.59 -22.80
C GLY A 221 30.47 -8.00 -22.29
N ALA A 222 30.22 -6.69 -22.46
CA ALA A 222 28.90 -6.12 -22.23
C ALA A 222 27.89 -6.71 -23.22
N LYS A 223 26.69 -7.00 -22.72
CA LYS A 223 25.60 -7.48 -23.57
C LYS A 223 24.94 -6.28 -24.25
N THR A 224 24.74 -6.35 -25.56
CA THR A 224 24.19 -5.21 -26.32
C THR A 224 22.79 -5.52 -26.82
N VAL A 225 21.89 -4.54 -26.70
CA VAL A 225 20.55 -4.56 -27.29
C VAL A 225 20.47 -3.38 -28.27
N ASP A 226 20.18 -3.66 -29.53
CA ASP A 226 19.89 -2.62 -30.52
C ASP A 226 18.40 -2.27 -30.45
N LEU A 227 18.13 -1.00 -30.22
CA LEU A 227 16.82 -0.41 -30.02
C LEU A 227 16.53 0.65 -31.11
N ALA A 228 17.18 0.54 -32.26
CA ALA A 228 16.87 1.37 -33.43
C ALA A 228 15.35 1.42 -33.70
N GLY A 229 14.84 2.64 -33.87
CA GLY A 229 13.40 2.88 -34.09
C GLY A 229 12.52 2.71 -32.85
N LYS A 230 13.09 2.57 -31.64
CA LYS A 230 12.37 2.58 -30.37
C LYS A 230 12.59 3.89 -29.62
N THR A 231 11.66 4.20 -28.72
CA THR A 231 11.82 5.28 -27.74
C THR A 231 11.99 4.68 -26.35
N VAL A 232 12.90 5.22 -25.55
CA VAL A 232 13.12 4.82 -24.16
C VAL A 232 12.77 5.98 -23.23
N ILE A 233 11.96 5.70 -22.23
CA ILE A 233 11.59 6.63 -21.15
C ILE A 233 11.99 6.05 -19.79
N PRO A 234 12.09 6.85 -18.71
CA PRO A 234 12.22 6.30 -17.36
C PRO A 234 11.03 5.40 -17.04
N GLY A 235 11.23 4.43 -16.15
CA GLY A 235 10.14 3.66 -15.59
C GLY A 235 9.10 4.58 -14.97
N LEU A 236 7.81 4.29 -15.18
CA LEU A 236 6.75 5.11 -14.59
C LEU A 236 6.78 4.97 -13.06
N VAL A 237 6.53 6.09 -12.39
CA VAL A 237 6.43 6.22 -10.94
C VAL A 237 5.01 6.64 -10.62
N ASP A 238 4.22 5.69 -10.14
CA ASP A 238 2.85 5.92 -9.70
C ASP A 238 2.86 6.37 -8.24
N ALA A 239 2.54 7.65 -7.99
CA ALA A 239 2.66 8.23 -6.65
C ALA A 239 1.50 7.85 -5.72
N HIS A 240 0.40 7.34 -6.28
CA HIS A 240 -0.79 6.92 -5.55
C HIS A 240 -1.40 5.71 -6.24
N ALA A 241 -0.93 4.53 -5.86
CA ALA A 241 -1.43 3.26 -6.33
C ALA A 241 -2.28 2.57 -5.26
N HIS A 242 -3.15 1.65 -5.65
CA HIS A 242 -3.66 0.60 -4.76
C HIS A 242 -3.66 -0.74 -5.46
N GLY A 243 -3.59 -1.81 -4.68
CA GLY A 243 -3.82 -3.16 -5.18
C GLY A 243 -3.69 -4.23 -4.10
N PRO A 244 -4.31 -5.40 -4.30
CA PRO A 244 -4.22 -6.50 -3.34
C PRO A 244 -2.78 -7.01 -3.26
N GLN A 245 -2.31 -7.34 -2.06
CA GLN A 245 -0.96 -7.88 -1.82
C GLN A 245 -0.96 -9.27 -1.21
N GLY A 246 -1.99 -9.61 -0.44
CA GLY A 246 -2.22 -10.94 0.10
C GLY A 246 -3.69 -11.18 0.42
N GLU A 247 -3.97 -12.31 1.03
CA GLU A 247 -5.25 -12.62 1.66
C GLU A 247 -4.92 -13.35 2.97
N ASP A 248 -5.54 -12.93 4.08
CA ASP A 248 -5.28 -13.48 5.42
C ASP A 248 -3.76 -13.58 5.74
N GLU A 249 -3.01 -12.52 5.44
CA GLU A 249 -1.55 -12.40 5.67
C GLU A 249 -0.70 -13.37 4.82
N ILE A 250 -1.29 -14.04 3.84
CA ILE A 250 -0.59 -14.91 2.89
C ILE A 250 -0.28 -14.10 1.63
N VAL A 251 1.00 -13.71 1.48
CA VAL A 251 1.50 -13.04 0.28
C VAL A 251 1.84 -14.09 -0.80
N PRO A 252 1.25 -14.00 -2.02
CA PRO A 252 1.51 -14.96 -3.08
C PRO A 252 2.88 -14.73 -3.72
N GLN A 253 3.50 -15.79 -4.24
CA GLN A 253 4.74 -15.69 -5.02
C GLN A 253 4.53 -15.07 -6.41
N GLN A 254 3.28 -14.96 -6.87
CA GLN A 254 2.89 -14.27 -8.08
C GLN A 254 1.65 -13.42 -7.84
N ASN A 255 1.78 -12.12 -8.08
CA ASN A 255 0.67 -11.18 -8.03
C ASN A 255 0.43 -10.63 -9.44
N TRP A 256 -0.63 -11.12 -10.09
CA TRP A 256 -0.90 -10.75 -11.48
C TRP A 256 -1.19 -9.25 -11.66
N SER A 257 -1.79 -8.60 -10.66
CA SER A 257 -2.10 -7.16 -10.71
C SER A 257 -0.81 -6.34 -10.75
N ALA A 258 0.12 -6.62 -9.83
CA ALA A 258 1.44 -5.99 -9.81
C ALA A 258 2.23 -6.29 -11.10
N MET A 259 2.13 -7.52 -11.61
CA MET A 259 2.77 -7.90 -12.87
C MET A 259 2.18 -7.17 -14.08
N ALA A 260 0.88 -6.91 -14.12
CA ALA A 260 0.24 -6.11 -15.16
C ALA A 260 0.71 -4.66 -15.14
N ASN A 261 0.84 -4.05 -13.95
CA ASN A 261 1.47 -2.73 -13.77
C ASN A 261 2.90 -2.71 -14.33
N LEU A 262 3.71 -3.72 -13.99
CA LEU A 262 5.08 -3.83 -14.49
C LEU A 262 5.16 -4.04 -16.00
N ALA A 263 4.31 -4.90 -16.57
CA ALA A 263 4.26 -5.16 -18.02
C ALA A 263 3.93 -3.90 -18.82
N LEU A 264 3.15 -2.99 -18.23
CA LEU A 264 2.80 -1.70 -18.80
C LEU A 264 3.76 -0.56 -18.38
N GLY A 265 4.89 -0.87 -17.75
CA GLY A 265 6.00 0.07 -17.58
C GLY A 265 6.01 0.83 -16.26
N THR A 266 5.08 0.56 -15.34
CA THR A 266 5.17 1.03 -13.96
C THR A 266 6.24 0.24 -13.22
N THR A 267 7.32 0.91 -12.84
CA THR A 267 8.48 0.28 -12.17
C THR A 267 8.58 0.65 -10.71
N THR A 268 7.90 1.71 -10.28
CA THR A 268 7.83 2.15 -8.88
C THR A 268 6.39 2.56 -8.57
N ILE A 269 5.90 2.14 -7.42
CA ILE A 269 4.61 2.55 -6.87
C ILE A 269 4.78 3.05 -5.44
N HIS A 270 3.95 3.99 -5.06
CA HIS A 270 3.68 4.34 -3.66
C HIS A 270 2.20 4.06 -3.37
N ASP A 271 1.93 3.16 -2.44
CA ASP A 271 0.57 2.78 -2.02
C ASP A 271 0.25 3.46 -0.67
N PRO A 272 -0.60 4.50 -0.66
CA PRO A 272 -0.90 5.27 0.53
C PRO A 272 -2.00 4.64 1.42
N SER A 273 -2.47 3.42 1.13
CA SER A 273 -3.40 2.71 2.01
C SER A 273 -3.36 1.21 1.72
N SER A 274 -2.74 0.44 2.61
CA SER A 274 -2.70 -1.02 2.50
C SER A 274 -2.63 -1.69 3.87
N ARG A 275 -2.62 -3.03 3.89
CA ARG A 275 -2.36 -3.80 5.11
C ARG A 275 -0.86 -3.97 5.27
N SER A 276 -0.29 -3.50 6.37
CA SER A 276 1.15 -3.57 6.67
C SER A 276 1.66 -5.01 6.67
N ALA A 277 0.87 -5.95 7.21
CA ALA A 277 1.18 -7.37 7.25
C ALA A 277 1.27 -8.05 5.86
N GLU A 278 0.85 -7.37 4.79
CA GLU A 278 0.88 -7.89 3.42
C GLU A 278 1.79 -7.05 2.50
N ILE A 279 1.67 -5.71 2.52
CA ILE A 279 2.41 -4.81 1.62
C ILE A 279 3.92 -4.79 1.90
N PHE A 280 4.33 -4.79 3.18
CA PHE A 280 5.76 -4.75 3.51
C PHE A 280 6.44 -6.07 3.22
N PRO A 281 5.89 -7.25 3.58
CA PRO A 281 6.45 -8.52 3.12
C PRO A 281 6.48 -8.64 1.59
N ALA A 282 5.45 -8.18 0.88
CA ALA A 282 5.46 -8.17 -0.59
C ALA A 282 6.58 -7.27 -1.15
N ALA A 283 6.80 -6.09 -0.57
CA ALA A 283 7.88 -5.19 -0.95
C ALA A 283 9.28 -5.79 -0.67
N GLU A 284 9.46 -6.44 0.47
CA GLU A 284 10.71 -7.14 0.82
C GLU A 284 10.96 -8.35 -0.09
N MET A 285 9.92 -9.16 -0.36
CA MET A 285 9.98 -10.25 -1.34
C MET A 285 10.33 -9.76 -2.74
N GLN A 286 9.82 -8.59 -3.14
CA GLN A 286 10.19 -7.93 -4.40
C GLN A 286 11.68 -7.57 -4.40
N GLN A 287 12.16 -6.91 -3.35
CA GLN A 287 13.57 -6.51 -3.22
C GLN A 287 14.51 -7.72 -3.19
N ALA A 288 14.11 -8.82 -2.55
CA ALA A 288 14.84 -10.10 -2.52
C ALA A 288 14.71 -10.90 -3.83
N GLY A 289 13.95 -10.41 -4.82
CA GLY A 289 13.76 -11.05 -6.12
C GLY A 289 12.84 -12.27 -6.10
N MET A 290 12.15 -12.53 -4.99
CA MET A 290 11.19 -13.62 -4.83
C MET A 290 9.87 -13.31 -5.55
N LEU A 291 9.43 -12.05 -5.52
CA LEU A 291 8.23 -11.56 -6.20
C LEU A 291 8.62 -10.65 -7.38
N LEU A 292 8.01 -10.84 -8.56
CA LEU A 292 8.16 -9.91 -9.67
C LEU A 292 7.04 -8.88 -9.62
N ALA A 293 7.38 -7.66 -9.21
CA ALA A 293 6.47 -6.53 -9.04
C ALA A 293 7.24 -5.22 -9.23
N PRO A 294 6.57 -4.08 -9.45
CA PRO A 294 7.18 -2.76 -9.31
C PRO A 294 7.82 -2.61 -7.92
N ARG A 295 8.78 -1.69 -7.78
CA ARG A 295 9.26 -1.26 -6.48
C ARG A 295 8.11 -0.69 -5.68
N THR A 296 7.90 -1.20 -4.48
CA THR A 296 6.77 -0.78 -3.65
C THR A 296 7.27 -0.01 -2.45
N PHE A 297 6.75 1.21 -2.32
CA PHE A 297 6.74 1.98 -1.08
C PHE A 297 5.29 2.08 -0.60
N SER A 298 5.08 2.18 0.71
CA SER A 298 3.74 2.30 1.25
C SER A 298 3.75 2.97 2.63
N THR A 299 2.60 3.54 2.97
CA THR A 299 2.29 4.00 4.33
C THR A 299 1.92 2.86 5.26
N GLY A 300 1.59 1.67 4.73
CA GLY A 300 0.90 0.64 5.49
C GLY A 300 -0.54 1.07 5.80
N GLU A 301 -1.03 0.74 6.99
CA GLU A 301 -2.36 1.20 7.41
C GLU A 301 -2.43 2.73 7.51
N ILE A 302 -3.61 3.26 7.22
CA ILE A 302 -3.91 4.68 7.35
C ILE A 302 -4.02 5.13 8.81
N VAL A 303 -3.69 6.39 9.08
CA VAL A 303 -3.93 7.05 10.38
C VAL A 303 -5.35 7.61 10.39
N TYR A 304 -6.34 6.74 10.60
CA TYR A 304 -7.75 7.06 10.39
C TYR A 304 -8.43 7.75 11.57
N GLY A 305 -9.09 8.87 11.33
CA GLY A 305 -9.79 9.64 12.37
C GLY A 305 -11.27 9.28 12.59
N ALA A 306 -11.89 8.53 11.69
CA ALA A 306 -13.28 8.10 11.87
C ALA A 306 -13.35 6.79 12.68
N LYS A 307 -14.41 6.65 13.48
CA LYS A 307 -14.60 5.52 14.39
C LYS A 307 -14.95 4.24 13.63
N ALA A 308 -13.91 3.50 13.27
CA ALA A 308 -13.99 2.19 12.66
C ALA A 308 -13.09 1.23 13.46
N PRO A 309 -13.61 0.15 14.07
CA PRO A 309 -12.86 -0.68 15.02
C PRO A 309 -11.49 -1.12 14.49
N ASP A 310 -11.43 -1.49 13.21
CA ASP A 310 -10.24 -2.10 12.60
C ASP A 310 -9.17 -1.12 12.11
N VAL A 311 -9.49 0.18 11.97
CA VAL A 311 -8.57 1.16 11.39
C VAL A 311 -8.46 2.47 12.19
N TYR A 312 -9.32 2.69 13.19
CA TYR A 312 -9.36 3.92 13.98
C TYR A 312 -8.08 4.16 14.78
N ALA A 313 -7.47 5.33 14.55
CA ALA A 313 -6.35 5.86 15.30
C ALA A 313 -6.81 7.08 16.11
N GLN A 314 -7.05 6.86 17.41
CA GLN A 314 -7.37 7.92 18.35
C GLN A 314 -6.13 8.75 18.66
N ILE A 315 -6.17 10.04 18.34
CA ILE A 315 -5.10 11.01 18.60
C ILE A 315 -5.67 12.12 19.47
N ASP A 316 -5.31 12.13 20.76
CA ASP A 316 -5.67 13.21 21.67
C ASP A 316 -4.46 14.09 22.02
N THR A 317 -3.27 13.52 21.91
CA THR A 317 -1.98 14.14 22.24
C THR A 317 -0.93 13.93 21.14
N TYR A 318 0.17 14.68 21.23
CA TYR A 318 1.33 14.47 20.36
C TYR A 318 1.92 13.07 20.55
N GLU A 319 1.94 12.57 21.78
CA GLU A 319 2.44 11.24 22.11
C GLU A 319 1.64 10.13 21.44
N ASP A 320 0.32 10.29 21.29
CA ASP A 320 -0.52 9.34 20.53
C ASP A 320 -0.13 9.32 19.06
N ALA A 321 0.04 10.51 18.45
CA ALA A 321 0.47 10.62 17.06
C ALA A 321 1.88 10.02 16.85
N LEU A 322 2.80 10.27 17.79
CA LEU A 322 4.15 9.73 17.75
C LEU A 322 4.17 8.21 17.87
N ALA A 323 3.34 7.62 18.75
CA ALA A 323 3.21 6.17 18.86
C ALA A 323 2.72 5.54 17.55
N VAL A 324 1.70 6.13 16.91
CA VAL A 324 1.19 5.64 15.61
C VAL A 324 2.26 5.73 14.52
N VAL A 325 2.98 6.85 14.41
CA VAL A 325 4.06 7.03 13.44
C VAL A 325 5.18 6.01 13.68
N ARG A 326 5.60 5.81 14.93
CA ARG A 326 6.64 4.83 15.28
C ARG A 326 6.23 3.40 14.98
N ARG A 327 4.96 3.06 15.22
CA ARG A 327 4.41 1.74 14.86
C ARG A 327 4.58 1.46 13.36
N LEU A 328 4.07 2.37 12.52
CA LEU A 328 4.12 2.23 11.06
C LEU A 328 5.58 2.20 10.57
N LYS A 329 6.44 3.05 11.13
CA LYS A 329 7.89 3.05 10.85
C LYS A 329 8.54 1.71 11.19
N ALA A 330 8.22 1.14 12.34
CA ALA A 330 8.74 -0.16 12.77
C ALA A 330 8.25 -1.30 11.86
N GLN A 331 7.05 -1.20 11.29
CA GLN A 331 6.51 -2.16 10.33
C GLN A 331 7.14 -2.06 8.93
N GLY A 332 7.73 -0.91 8.57
CA GLY A 332 8.45 -0.71 7.31
C GLY A 332 8.11 0.56 6.56
N ALA A 333 7.15 1.35 7.05
CA ALA A 333 6.68 2.55 6.37
C ALA A 333 7.78 3.62 6.27
N ARG A 334 7.76 4.37 5.16
CA ARG A 334 8.61 5.56 4.93
C ARG A 334 7.83 6.87 4.92
N SER A 335 6.52 6.73 4.82
CA SER A 335 5.52 7.79 4.83
C SER A 335 4.36 7.35 5.71
N VAL A 336 3.49 8.27 6.14
CA VAL A 336 2.22 7.94 6.80
C VAL A 336 1.06 8.58 6.05
N LYS A 337 -0.10 7.92 6.03
CA LYS A 337 -1.33 8.47 5.45
C LYS A 337 -2.18 9.12 6.53
N ASN A 338 -2.24 10.45 6.55
CA ASN A 338 -3.06 11.21 7.49
C ASN A 338 -4.51 11.28 6.97
N TYR A 339 -5.40 10.45 7.49
CA TYR A 339 -6.71 10.19 6.87
C TYR A 339 -7.87 10.60 7.77
N ASN A 340 -8.64 11.61 7.35
CA ASN A 340 -9.87 12.06 8.02
C ASN A 340 -9.77 12.29 9.55
N GLN A 341 -8.61 12.73 10.06
CA GLN A 341 -8.53 13.24 11.43
C GLN A 341 -9.41 14.50 11.56
N PRO A 342 -10.47 14.47 12.39
CA PRO A 342 -11.53 15.46 12.34
C PRO A 342 -11.06 16.84 12.80
N ARG A 343 -10.17 16.90 13.79
CA ARG A 343 -9.65 18.15 14.33
C ARG A 343 -8.33 18.51 13.68
N ARG A 344 -8.13 19.79 13.36
CA ARG A 344 -6.94 20.26 12.64
C ARG A 344 -5.66 20.02 13.44
N GLU A 345 -5.72 20.24 14.74
CA GLU A 345 -4.60 19.99 15.65
C GLU A 345 -4.17 18.52 15.67
N GLN A 346 -5.09 17.56 15.46
CA GLN A 346 -4.72 16.15 15.34
C GLN A 346 -3.92 15.92 14.06
N ARG A 347 -4.33 16.52 12.94
CA ARG A 347 -3.58 16.45 11.69
C ARG A 347 -2.18 17.05 11.85
N GLN A 348 -2.07 18.18 12.51
CA GLN A 348 -0.78 18.84 12.81
C GLN A 348 0.09 18.00 13.74
N MET A 349 -0.48 17.30 14.72
CA MET A 349 0.26 16.37 15.57
C MET A 349 0.85 15.21 14.76
N VAL A 350 0.09 14.65 13.81
CA VAL A 350 0.61 13.60 12.89
C VAL A 350 1.76 14.16 12.04
N VAL A 351 1.62 15.36 11.48
CA VAL A 351 2.69 15.99 10.70
C VAL A 351 3.95 16.20 11.53
N ALA A 352 3.81 16.78 12.73
CA ALA A 352 4.94 17.02 13.62
C ALA A 352 5.62 15.70 14.08
N ALA A 353 4.84 14.65 14.32
CA ALA A 353 5.34 13.34 14.71
C ALA A 353 6.11 12.66 13.56
N ALA A 354 5.57 12.70 12.35
CA ALA A 354 6.22 12.17 11.16
C ALA A 354 7.54 12.89 10.87
N GLN A 355 7.56 14.23 10.95
CA GLN A 355 8.78 15.03 10.81
C GLN A 355 9.83 14.68 11.86
N ALA A 356 9.44 14.50 13.12
CA ALA A 356 10.34 14.09 14.20
C ALA A 356 10.96 12.69 13.95
N GLU A 357 10.23 11.82 13.25
CA GLU A 357 10.69 10.49 12.87
C GLU A 357 11.32 10.43 11.45
N GLY A 358 11.44 11.57 10.76
CA GLY A 358 12.01 11.66 9.42
C GLY A 358 11.20 10.93 8.35
N MET A 359 9.86 10.97 8.46
CA MET A 359 8.91 10.36 7.54
C MET A 359 8.12 11.41 6.78
N GLU A 360 7.78 11.09 5.52
CA GLU A 360 6.87 11.90 4.72
C GLU A 360 5.42 11.75 5.20
N VAL A 361 4.56 12.74 4.92
CA VAL A 361 3.14 12.67 5.22
C VAL A 361 2.33 12.93 3.97
N VAL A 362 1.56 11.93 3.58
CA VAL A 362 0.59 12.04 2.50
C VAL A 362 -0.80 12.10 3.14
N PRO A 363 -1.64 13.09 2.90
CA PRO A 363 -2.98 13.14 3.47
C PRO A 363 -4.02 12.58 2.49
N GLU A 364 -5.22 12.28 2.97
CA GLU A 364 -6.39 12.14 2.10
C GLU A 364 -6.97 13.52 1.78
N GLY A 365 -7.05 13.90 0.50
CA GLY A 365 -7.83 15.06 0.08
C GLY A 365 -9.31 14.76 0.29
N GLY A 366 -10.00 15.55 1.11
CA GLY A 366 -11.29 15.12 1.65
C GLY A 366 -12.49 15.58 0.83
N SER A 367 -12.33 15.83 -0.47
CA SER A 367 -13.34 16.46 -1.33
C SER A 367 -13.93 17.74 -0.69
N LEU A 368 -13.12 18.45 0.10
CA LEU A 368 -13.52 19.67 0.81
C LEU A 368 -12.41 20.71 0.68
N PHE A 369 -12.69 21.80 -0.04
CA PHE A 369 -11.71 22.86 -0.30
C PHE A 369 -10.96 23.35 0.95
N THR A 370 -11.67 23.61 2.04
CA THR A 370 -11.04 24.13 3.26
C THR A 370 -10.14 23.12 3.96
N LEU A 371 -10.48 21.82 3.87
CA LEU A 371 -9.63 20.76 4.38
C LEU A 371 -8.34 20.68 3.56
N ASP A 372 -8.45 20.61 2.23
CA ASP A 372 -7.30 20.46 1.34
C ASP A 372 -6.34 21.64 1.44
N MET A 373 -6.85 22.87 1.50
CA MET A 373 -6.01 24.05 1.73
C MET A 373 -5.34 24.03 3.12
N SER A 374 -6.02 23.51 4.15
CA SER A 374 -5.40 23.36 5.47
C SER A 374 -4.29 22.31 5.47
N LEU A 375 -4.40 21.24 4.68
CA LEU A 375 -3.36 20.21 4.54
C LEU A 375 -2.06 20.80 3.98
N VAL A 376 -2.16 21.70 2.99
CA VAL A 376 -1.01 22.45 2.47
C VAL A 376 -0.37 23.31 3.57
N GLN A 377 -1.19 24.06 4.30
CA GLN A 377 -0.72 24.93 5.40
C GLN A 377 -0.10 24.17 6.57
N ASP A 378 -0.60 22.96 6.85
CA ASP A 378 -0.15 22.11 7.95
C ASP A 378 1.21 21.45 7.64
N GLY A 379 1.70 21.55 6.40
CA GLY A 379 3.04 21.09 6.02
C GLY A 379 3.12 19.61 5.65
N ASN A 380 2.04 19.04 5.09
CA ASN A 380 2.09 17.70 4.50
C ASN A 380 3.03 17.68 3.28
N SER A 381 3.60 16.52 2.96
CA SER A 381 4.55 16.36 1.85
C SER A 381 3.86 16.49 0.48
N THR A 382 2.66 15.96 0.37
CA THR A 382 1.79 16.06 -0.80
C THR A 382 0.35 16.35 -0.38
N VAL A 383 -0.53 16.58 -1.35
CA VAL A 383 -1.97 16.44 -1.19
C VAL A 383 -2.45 15.45 -2.26
N GLU A 384 -3.11 14.40 -1.80
CA GLU A 384 -3.70 13.36 -2.66
C GLU A 384 -5.14 13.73 -3.02
N HIS A 385 -5.60 13.28 -4.18
CA HIS A 385 -6.88 13.66 -4.79
C HIS A 385 -6.99 15.13 -5.18
N ASN A 386 -7.98 15.44 -6.01
CA ASN A 386 -8.15 16.80 -6.49
C ASN A 386 -8.81 17.70 -5.46
N VAL A 387 -8.32 18.94 -5.38
CA VAL A 387 -9.07 20.02 -4.73
C VAL A 387 -10.38 20.20 -5.51
N PRO A 388 -11.56 20.13 -4.87
CA PRO A 388 -12.87 20.03 -5.54
C PRO A 388 -13.35 21.41 -6.05
N LEU A 389 -12.54 22.07 -6.85
CA LEU A 389 -12.86 23.34 -7.50
C LEU A 389 -12.72 23.21 -9.01
N GLU A 390 -13.68 23.79 -9.74
CA GLU A 390 -13.60 23.92 -11.20
C GLU A 390 -12.44 24.83 -11.61
N HIS A 391 -12.12 25.85 -10.80
CA HIS A 391 -11.08 26.82 -11.09
C HIS A 391 -10.22 27.12 -9.87
N PHE A 392 -8.90 26.98 -10.02
CA PHE A 392 -7.91 27.55 -9.12
C PHE A 392 -7.65 28.99 -9.53
N TYR A 393 -8.07 29.92 -8.67
CA TYR A 393 -7.75 31.33 -8.75
C TYR A 393 -6.31 31.58 -8.26
N ALA A 394 -5.84 32.82 -8.45
CA ALA A 394 -4.44 33.17 -8.17
C ALA A 394 -4.06 32.95 -6.70
N ASP A 395 -4.97 33.14 -5.76
CA ASP A 395 -4.76 32.91 -4.32
C ASP A 395 -4.44 31.44 -4.01
N VAL A 396 -5.17 30.47 -4.59
CA VAL A 396 -4.90 29.04 -4.43
C VAL A 396 -3.53 28.67 -5.02
N VAL A 397 -3.26 29.15 -6.24
CA VAL A 397 -2.00 28.87 -6.94
C VAL A 397 -0.81 29.50 -6.21
N ASP A 398 -0.94 30.74 -5.77
CA ASP A 398 0.11 31.48 -5.09
C ASP A 398 0.38 30.89 -3.70
N LEU A 399 -0.66 30.47 -2.95
CA LEU A 399 -0.51 29.76 -1.68
C LEU A 399 0.37 28.52 -1.86
N TRP A 400 0.05 27.67 -2.84
CA TRP A 400 0.78 26.43 -3.07
C TRP A 400 2.23 26.69 -3.49
N SER A 401 2.44 27.67 -4.39
CA SER A 401 3.76 28.02 -4.92
C SER A 401 4.75 28.54 -3.87
N GLN A 402 4.24 28.96 -2.70
CA GLN A 402 5.06 29.40 -1.56
C GLN A 402 5.46 28.25 -0.64
N THR A 403 5.14 27.01 -1.01
CA THR A 403 5.45 25.79 -0.25
C THR A 403 6.26 24.81 -1.08
N THR A 404 6.64 23.69 -0.47
CA THR A 404 7.25 22.54 -1.17
C THR A 404 6.28 21.36 -1.31
N VAL A 405 5.00 21.56 -0.99
CA VAL A 405 3.98 20.50 -1.00
C VAL A 405 3.71 20.05 -2.45
N GLY A 406 3.77 18.75 -2.71
CA GLY A 406 3.39 18.18 -4.02
C GLY A 406 1.88 18.05 -4.19
N TYR A 407 1.42 17.84 -5.42
CA TYR A 407 0.00 17.64 -5.73
C TYR A 407 -0.20 16.38 -6.59
N THR A 408 -1.03 15.46 -6.10
CA THR A 408 -1.35 14.20 -6.78
C THR A 408 -2.87 14.16 -7.00
N PRO A 409 -3.41 14.72 -8.09
CA PRO A 409 -4.85 14.91 -8.28
C PRO A 409 -5.65 13.62 -8.51
N THR A 410 -4.98 12.48 -8.74
CA THR A 410 -5.59 11.17 -9.04
C THR A 410 -6.73 11.28 -10.07
N LEU A 411 -6.41 11.71 -11.30
CA LEU A 411 -7.39 12.08 -12.33
C LEU A 411 -8.37 10.96 -12.67
N VAL A 412 -7.96 9.70 -12.51
CA VAL A 412 -8.81 8.51 -12.69
C VAL A 412 -10.01 8.47 -11.74
N VAL A 413 -9.93 9.12 -10.57
CA VAL A 413 -10.98 9.19 -9.54
C VAL A 413 -11.27 10.61 -9.06
N ALA A 414 -10.97 11.62 -9.87
CA ALA A 414 -11.24 13.01 -9.52
C ALA A 414 -12.70 13.24 -9.09
N TYR A 415 -12.89 14.02 -8.03
CA TYR A 415 -14.19 14.45 -7.53
C TYR A 415 -14.87 15.45 -8.48
N GLY A 416 -16.20 15.53 -8.38
CA GLY A 416 -17.02 16.53 -9.07
C GLY A 416 -17.80 16.00 -10.28
N GLY A 417 -17.60 14.74 -10.67
CA GLY A 417 -18.31 14.08 -11.78
C GLY A 417 -17.63 12.76 -12.19
N PRO A 418 -18.06 12.12 -13.30
CA PRO A 418 -17.33 11.02 -13.90
C PRO A 418 -15.85 11.36 -14.15
N ALA A 419 -14.94 10.58 -13.57
CA ALA A 419 -13.51 10.85 -13.64
C ALA A 419 -12.82 10.20 -14.85
N GLY A 420 -11.48 10.12 -14.83
CA GLY A 420 -10.69 9.55 -15.92
C GLY A 420 -10.95 8.05 -16.15
N ASP A 421 -11.15 7.24 -15.10
CA ASP A 421 -11.45 5.80 -15.25
C ASP A 421 -12.69 5.55 -16.13
N PRO A 422 -13.90 6.06 -15.79
CA PRO A 422 -15.06 5.85 -16.63
C PRO A 422 -14.90 6.46 -18.03
N TYR A 423 -14.20 7.59 -18.15
CA TYR A 423 -13.90 8.19 -19.46
C TYR A 423 -13.14 7.21 -20.38
N TRP A 424 -12.04 6.65 -19.89
CA TRP A 424 -11.19 5.79 -20.71
C TRP A 424 -11.83 4.43 -21.00
N ARG A 425 -12.65 3.90 -20.09
CA ARG A 425 -13.46 2.69 -20.37
C ARG A 425 -14.52 2.95 -21.44
N ALA A 426 -15.15 4.13 -21.46
CA ALA A 426 -16.09 4.52 -22.51
C ALA A 426 -15.41 4.63 -23.90
N HIS A 427 -14.17 5.14 -23.93
CA HIS A 427 -13.47 5.51 -25.16
C HIS A 427 -12.43 4.50 -25.66
N SER A 428 -12.24 3.37 -24.98
CA SER A 428 -11.25 2.37 -25.40
C SER A 428 -11.70 0.91 -25.22
N ASP A 429 -11.21 0.04 -26.08
CA ASP A 429 -11.39 -1.42 -25.99
C ASP A 429 -10.41 -2.00 -24.94
N VAL A 430 -10.57 -1.63 -23.66
CA VAL A 430 -9.67 -2.02 -22.56
C VAL A 430 -9.42 -3.54 -22.52
N TRP A 431 -10.48 -4.33 -22.68
CA TRP A 431 -10.39 -5.80 -22.66
C TRP A 431 -9.66 -6.41 -23.86
N ARG A 432 -9.40 -5.63 -24.92
CA ARG A 432 -8.62 -6.04 -26.10
C ARG A 432 -7.19 -5.52 -26.08
N HIS A 433 -6.79 -4.78 -25.04
CA HIS A 433 -5.44 -4.25 -24.97
C HIS A 433 -4.42 -5.41 -24.99
N PRO A 434 -3.43 -5.41 -25.90
CA PRO A 434 -2.63 -6.59 -26.22
C PRO A 434 -1.74 -7.10 -25.07
N LEU A 435 -1.30 -6.21 -24.17
CA LEU A 435 -0.55 -6.59 -22.96
C LEU A 435 -1.48 -7.00 -21.82
N LEU A 436 -2.47 -6.15 -21.49
CA LEU A 436 -3.44 -6.42 -20.43
C LEU A 436 -4.15 -7.78 -20.60
N ALA A 437 -4.56 -8.14 -21.82
CA ALA A 437 -5.19 -9.44 -22.10
C ALA A 437 -4.29 -10.66 -21.82
N ARG A 438 -2.97 -10.45 -21.65
CA ARG A 438 -1.99 -11.50 -21.29
C ARG A 438 -1.74 -11.58 -19.78
N HIS A 439 -1.97 -10.48 -19.05
CA HIS A 439 -1.60 -10.35 -17.65
C HIS A 439 -2.78 -10.20 -16.69
N ALA A 440 -4.00 -10.04 -17.19
CA ALA A 440 -5.22 -10.01 -16.40
C ALA A 440 -6.06 -11.28 -16.59
N PRO A 441 -6.77 -11.78 -15.56
CA PRO A 441 -7.68 -12.91 -15.69
C PRO A 441 -8.77 -12.61 -16.73
N PRO A 442 -8.94 -13.44 -17.79
CA PRO A 442 -9.83 -13.10 -18.90
C PRO A 442 -11.28 -12.82 -18.49
N ALA A 443 -11.82 -13.62 -17.55
CA ALA A 443 -13.18 -13.44 -17.06
C ALA A 443 -13.36 -12.12 -16.30
N LEU A 444 -12.39 -11.75 -15.47
CA LEU A 444 -12.39 -10.50 -14.70
C LEU A 444 -12.24 -9.29 -15.62
N LEU A 445 -11.27 -9.36 -16.54
CA LEU A 445 -11.02 -8.30 -17.52
C LEU A 445 -12.28 -8.01 -18.36
N ALA A 446 -12.95 -9.06 -18.86
CA ALA A 446 -14.19 -8.90 -19.62
C ALA A 446 -15.33 -8.36 -18.76
N ALA A 447 -15.53 -8.89 -17.54
CA ALA A 447 -16.60 -8.46 -16.64
C ALA A 447 -16.51 -6.98 -16.28
N GLN A 448 -15.29 -6.47 -16.06
CA GLN A 448 -15.04 -5.08 -15.67
C GLN A 448 -15.04 -4.08 -16.84
N ASN A 449 -14.88 -4.54 -18.09
CA ASN A 449 -14.58 -3.63 -19.20
C ASN A 449 -15.45 -3.79 -20.45
N ALA A 450 -16.04 -4.96 -20.69
CA ALA A 450 -16.78 -5.20 -21.93
C ALA A 450 -18.12 -4.45 -21.96
N ARG A 451 -18.70 -4.17 -20.79
CA ARG A 451 -19.88 -3.31 -20.64
C ARG A 451 -19.39 -1.91 -20.30
N ARG A 452 -19.80 -0.95 -21.12
CA ARG A 452 -19.38 0.45 -20.98
C ARG A 452 -20.55 1.27 -20.48
N GLU A 453 -20.29 2.03 -19.45
CA GLU A 453 -21.10 3.18 -19.09
C GLU A 453 -20.55 4.40 -19.84
N ILE A 454 -21.44 5.27 -20.31
CA ILE A 454 -21.08 6.50 -21.02
C ILE A 454 -21.82 7.67 -20.40
N ALA A 455 -21.16 8.82 -20.33
CA ALA A 455 -21.72 10.12 -19.99
C ALA A 455 -21.45 11.13 -21.15
N PRO A 456 -22.17 12.27 -21.20
CA PRO A 456 -21.78 13.43 -21.99
C PRO A 456 -20.30 13.81 -21.79
N GLU A 457 -19.62 14.30 -22.83
CA GLU A 457 -18.17 14.60 -22.77
C GLU A 457 -17.85 15.68 -21.72
N GLU A 458 -18.74 16.66 -21.58
CA GLU A 458 -18.64 17.77 -20.64
C GLU A 458 -18.81 17.37 -19.17
N ASP A 459 -19.37 16.18 -18.90
CA ASP A 459 -19.56 15.70 -17.52
C ASP A 459 -18.27 15.09 -16.96
N TYR A 460 -17.30 14.72 -17.83
CA TYR A 460 -16.04 14.15 -17.35
C TYR A 460 -15.09 15.22 -16.79
N VAL A 461 -14.69 15.05 -15.54
CA VAL A 461 -13.96 16.07 -14.78
C VAL A 461 -12.43 15.93 -14.87
N ASP A 462 -11.92 14.87 -15.49
CA ASP A 462 -10.50 14.56 -15.58
C ASP A 462 -9.71 15.68 -16.30
N GLY A 463 -10.23 16.17 -17.42
CA GLY A 463 -9.61 17.24 -18.20
C GLY A 463 -9.62 18.60 -17.47
N ALA A 464 -10.72 18.95 -16.82
CA ALA A 464 -10.81 20.18 -16.02
C ALA A 464 -9.85 20.14 -14.83
N THR A 465 -9.81 19.02 -14.11
CA THR A 465 -8.89 18.80 -12.99
C THR A 465 -7.43 18.87 -13.43
N ALA A 466 -7.09 18.23 -14.54
CA ALA A 466 -5.75 18.32 -15.13
C ALA A 466 -5.38 19.75 -15.52
N ARG A 467 -6.29 20.52 -16.12
CA ARG A 467 -6.05 21.94 -16.46
C ARG A 467 -5.68 22.76 -15.23
N GLU A 468 -6.35 22.53 -14.10
CA GLU A 468 -6.05 23.22 -12.85
C GLU A 468 -4.71 22.76 -12.23
N ALA A 469 -4.41 21.46 -12.28
CA ALA A 469 -3.11 20.92 -11.90
C ALA A 469 -1.96 21.55 -12.72
N ARG A 470 -2.20 21.88 -14.00
CA ARG A 470 -1.20 22.53 -14.86
C ARG A 470 -0.79 23.90 -14.33
N LYS A 471 -1.72 24.67 -13.75
CA LYS A 471 -1.42 25.98 -13.18
C LYS A 471 -0.40 25.88 -12.05
N LEU A 472 -0.50 24.83 -11.24
CA LEU A 472 0.46 24.52 -10.17
C LEU A 472 1.81 24.08 -10.76
N ALA A 473 1.79 23.16 -11.73
CA ALA A 473 3.01 22.67 -12.39
C ALA A 473 3.83 23.80 -13.05
N VAL A 474 3.18 24.76 -13.71
CA VAL A 474 3.82 25.95 -14.32
C VAL A 474 4.50 26.85 -13.28
N LYS A 475 4.02 26.83 -12.03
CA LYS A 475 4.65 27.53 -10.89
C LYS A 475 5.75 26.73 -10.20
N GLY A 476 6.08 25.55 -10.70
CA GLY A 476 7.13 24.69 -10.16
C GLY A 476 6.67 23.79 -9.01
N VAL A 477 5.37 23.70 -8.73
CA VAL A 477 4.83 22.70 -7.79
C VAL A 477 5.00 21.31 -8.41
N PRO A 478 5.57 20.32 -7.68
CA PRO A 478 5.63 18.95 -8.16
C PRO A 478 4.22 18.37 -8.31
N VAL A 479 3.78 18.17 -9.56
CA VAL A 479 2.51 17.52 -9.88
C VAL A 479 2.79 16.10 -10.33
N ALA A 480 2.18 15.12 -9.67
CA ALA A 480 2.41 13.71 -9.88
C ALA A 480 1.16 13.00 -10.45
N ILE A 481 1.36 11.87 -11.13
CA ILE A 481 0.25 10.95 -11.46
C ILE A 481 -0.16 10.16 -10.21
N GLY A 482 -1.43 9.73 -10.16
CA GLY A 482 -1.91 8.78 -9.15
C GLY A 482 -2.98 7.87 -9.71
N ALA A 483 -2.61 6.64 -10.08
CA ALA A 483 -3.49 5.75 -10.85
C ALA A 483 -4.54 5.00 -10.01
N HIS A 484 -4.45 5.05 -8.68
CA HIS A 484 -5.42 4.62 -7.67
C HIS A 484 -5.83 3.12 -7.69
N GLY A 485 -5.58 2.35 -8.75
CA GLY A 485 -5.71 0.89 -8.77
C GLY A 485 -6.99 0.33 -9.41
N GLN A 486 -7.91 1.14 -9.93
CA GLN A 486 -9.16 0.69 -10.57
C GLN A 486 -8.91 -0.21 -11.78
N GLN A 487 -7.82 0.02 -12.52
CA GLN A 487 -7.40 -0.82 -13.64
C GLN A 487 -5.89 -1.07 -13.56
N PRO A 488 -5.47 -2.24 -13.05
CA PRO A 488 -4.08 -2.65 -13.11
C PRO A 488 -3.54 -2.58 -14.54
N GLY A 489 -2.32 -2.07 -14.67
CA GLY A 489 -1.64 -1.81 -15.92
C GLY A 489 -1.96 -0.43 -16.48
N LEU A 490 -3.20 -0.21 -16.90
CA LEU A 490 -3.55 0.97 -17.71
C LEU A 490 -3.76 2.26 -16.94
N GLY A 491 -4.06 2.21 -15.64
CA GLY A 491 -4.36 3.41 -14.85
C GLY A 491 -3.28 4.49 -14.93
N ALA A 492 -1.99 4.12 -14.87
CA ALA A 492 -0.89 5.10 -14.99
C ALA A 492 -0.86 5.78 -16.37
N HIS A 493 -1.23 5.07 -17.44
CA HIS A 493 -1.35 5.66 -18.77
C HIS A 493 -2.56 6.59 -18.87
N TRP A 494 -3.67 6.22 -18.23
CA TRP A 494 -4.88 7.03 -18.16
C TRP A 494 -4.63 8.39 -17.51
N GLU A 495 -3.86 8.41 -16.41
CA GLU A 495 -3.38 9.65 -15.80
C GLU A 495 -2.62 10.52 -16.81
N LEU A 496 -1.60 9.96 -17.49
CA LEU A 496 -0.81 10.69 -18.50
C LEU A 496 -1.69 11.26 -19.62
N TRP A 497 -2.66 10.49 -20.09
CA TRP A 497 -3.56 10.89 -21.16
C TRP A 497 -4.54 11.98 -20.69
N SER A 498 -5.04 11.88 -19.46
CA SER A 498 -5.92 12.88 -18.85
C SER A 498 -5.18 14.20 -18.57
N PHE A 499 -3.91 14.15 -18.18
CA PHE A 499 -3.06 15.34 -18.11
C PHE A 499 -3.02 16.09 -19.45
N VAL A 500 -2.82 15.36 -20.56
CA VAL A 500 -2.81 15.97 -21.91
C VAL A 500 -4.20 16.48 -22.32
N ARG A 501 -5.29 15.78 -21.95
CA ARG A 501 -6.66 16.30 -22.12
C ARG A 501 -6.86 17.65 -21.42
N GLY A 502 -6.26 17.84 -20.24
CA GLY A 502 -6.24 19.12 -19.52
C GLY A 502 -5.26 20.17 -20.05
N GLY A 503 -4.56 19.90 -21.16
CA GLY A 503 -3.67 20.85 -21.82
C GLY A 503 -2.20 20.77 -21.41
N PHE A 504 -1.78 19.72 -20.72
CA PHE A 504 -0.35 19.41 -20.61
C PHE A 504 0.20 19.03 -22.00
N SER A 505 1.45 19.39 -22.28
CA SER A 505 2.19 18.76 -23.37
C SER A 505 2.53 17.30 -23.02
N PRO A 506 2.80 16.43 -24.01
CA PRO A 506 3.23 15.05 -23.72
C PRO A 506 4.48 14.98 -22.84
N ILE A 507 5.41 15.94 -22.95
CA ILE A 507 6.59 16.02 -22.08
C ILE A 507 6.18 16.38 -20.65
N GLU A 508 5.32 17.38 -20.45
CA GLU A 508 4.83 17.75 -19.11
C GLU A 508 4.12 16.55 -18.45
N ALA A 509 3.29 15.82 -19.20
CA ALA A 509 2.62 14.61 -18.69
C ALA A 509 3.62 13.51 -18.33
N LEU A 510 4.60 13.22 -19.21
CA LEU A 510 5.65 12.23 -18.91
C LEU A 510 6.47 12.61 -17.68
N ARG A 511 6.73 13.91 -17.45
CA ARG A 511 7.38 14.39 -16.23
C ARG A 511 6.54 14.10 -15.00
N ALA A 512 5.22 14.36 -15.07
CA ALA A 512 4.28 14.05 -13.99
C ALA A 512 4.27 12.55 -13.67
N GLY A 513 4.39 11.67 -14.67
CA GLY A 513 4.44 10.21 -14.47
C GLY A 513 5.81 9.62 -14.15
N THR A 514 6.86 10.44 -14.01
CA THR A 514 8.23 9.99 -13.78
C THR A 514 8.94 10.84 -12.72
N ILE A 515 9.65 11.89 -13.14
CA ILE A 515 10.54 12.65 -12.26
C ILE A 515 9.78 13.49 -11.22
N GLU A 516 8.60 14.01 -11.53
CA GLU A 516 7.84 14.81 -10.56
C GLU A 516 7.18 13.94 -9.49
N SER A 517 6.63 12.76 -9.84
CA SER A 517 6.24 11.73 -8.85
C SER A 517 7.41 11.31 -7.97
N ALA A 518 8.60 11.12 -8.55
CA ALA A 518 9.77 10.76 -7.77
C ALA A 518 10.23 11.91 -6.85
N ARG A 519 10.05 13.17 -7.26
CA ARG A 519 10.40 14.33 -6.43
C ARG A 519 9.40 14.57 -5.30
N SER A 520 8.10 14.47 -5.58
CA SER A 520 7.05 14.71 -4.59
C SER A 520 7.14 13.74 -3.41
N LEU A 521 7.63 12.52 -3.64
CA LEU A 521 7.78 11.47 -2.62
C LEU A 521 9.22 11.27 -2.11
N GLY A 522 10.19 12.10 -2.55
CA GLY A 522 11.58 12.02 -2.09
C GLY A 522 12.43 10.88 -2.70
N TYR A 523 11.97 10.24 -3.78
CA TYR A 523 12.65 9.13 -4.46
C TYR A 523 13.55 9.55 -5.63
N ALA A 524 13.56 10.84 -5.98
CA ALA A 524 14.25 11.38 -7.16
C ALA A 524 15.76 11.15 -7.18
N LYS A 525 16.38 10.79 -6.04
CA LYS A 525 17.80 10.39 -6.00
C LYS A 525 18.06 9.11 -6.80
N ASP A 526 17.10 8.18 -6.82
CA ASP A 526 17.31 6.83 -7.34
C ASP A 526 16.46 6.52 -8.59
N VAL A 527 15.29 7.14 -8.76
CA VAL A 527 14.36 6.86 -9.87
C VAL A 527 13.78 8.13 -10.51
N GLY A 528 12.95 7.96 -11.54
CA GLY A 528 12.19 9.03 -12.20
C GLY A 528 12.89 9.72 -13.37
N SER A 529 14.20 9.49 -13.57
CA SER A 529 14.93 9.95 -14.76
C SER A 529 16.08 9.01 -15.11
N LEU A 530 16.57 9.10 -16.35
CA LEU A 530 17.68 8.32 -16.85
C LEU A 530 18.98 9.12 -16.74
N GLU A 531 19.63 9.00 -15.58
CA GLU A 531 20.86 9.73 -15.25
C GLU A 531 21.91 8.79 -14.64
N PRO A 532 23.21 9.05 -14.83
CA PRO A 532 24.27 8.29 -14.17
C PRO A 532 24.08 8.20 -12.65
N GLY A 533 24.25 7.01 -12.10
CA GLY A 533 24.08 6.73 -10.67
C GLY A 533 22.66 6.36 -10.24
N LYS A 534 21.63 6.61 -11.06
CA LYS A 534 20.25 6.17 -10.79
C LYS A 534 20.04 4.69 -11.09
N LEU A 535 18.98 4.12 -10.54
CA LEU A 535 18.56 2.75 -10.85
C LEU A 535 18.21 2.63 -12.32
N ALA A 536 18.52 1.49 -12.91
CA ALA A 536 18.18 1.15 -14.28
C ALA A 536 16.71 0.66 -14.35
N ASP A 537 15.80 1.60 -14.12
CA ASP A 537 14.34 1.45 -14.22
C ASP A 537 13.86 2.23 -15.46
N LEU A 538 13.48 1.52 -16.53
CA LEU A 538 13.15 2.13 -17.83
C LEU A 538 12.11 1.34 -18.63
N VAL A 539 11.50 2.01 -19.61
CA VAL A 539 10.51 1.42 -20.52
C VAL A 539 10.98 1.60 -21.95
N VAL A 540 10.94 0.53 -22.75
CA VAL A 540 11.21 0.56 -24.19
C VAL A 540 9.87 0.52 -24.93
N LEU A 541 9.58 1.58 -25.68
CA LEU A 541 8.34 1.79 -26.40
C LEU A 541 8.53 1.58 -27.91
N THR A 542 7.51 1.04 -28.58
CA THR A 542 7.52 0.86 -30.04
C THR A 542 7.08 2.10 -30.82
N ALA A 543 6.64 3.15 -30.13
CA ALA A 543 6.20 4.41 -30.71
C ALA A 543 6.61 5.57 -29.78
N ASP A 544 6.70 6.79 -30.32
CA ASP A 544 7.17 7.96 -29.59
C ASP A 544 6.04 8.59 -28.74
N PRO A 545 6.13 8.58 -27.38
CA PRO A 545 5.14 9.22 -26.53
C PRO A 545 5.26 10.75 -26.52
N THR A 546 6.35 11.33 -27.04
CA THR A 546 6.55 12.78 -27.07
C THR A 546 5.77 13.45 -28.21
N SER A 547 5.41 12.69 -29.25
CA SER A 547 4.56 13.15 -30.35
C SER A 547 3.07 12.90 -30.09
N ASP A 548 2.74 11.78 -29.45
CA ASP A 548 1.41 11.44 -28.97
C ASP A 548 1.51 10.63 -27.67
N ILE A 549 1.01 11.19 -26.57
CA ILE A 549 1.07 10.56 -25.25
C ILE A 549 0.36 9.19 -25.22
N ARG A 550 -0.57 8.93 -26.15
CA ARG A 550 -1.24 7.63 -26.32
C ARG A 550 -0.27 6.51 -26.66
N ASN A 551 0.93 6.83 -27.14
CA ASN A 551 1.97 5.85 -27.40
C ASN A 551 2.66 5.33 -26.12
N SER A 552 2.35 5.88 -24.95
CA SER A 552 2.95 5.44 -23.68
C SER A 552 2.63 3.99 -23.31
N ASP A 553 1.50 3.44 -23.77
CA ASP A 553 1.09 2.04 -23.52
C ASP A 553 1.70 1.02 -24.52
N LYS A 554 2.45 1.51 -25.53
CA LYS A 554 3.06 0.69 -26.59
C LYS A 554 4.39 0.08 -26.13
N VAL A 555 4.33 -0.60 -24.99
CA VAL A 555 5.49 -1.16 -24.29
C VAL A 555 5.97 -2.45 -24.96
N ALA A 556 7.23 -2.48 -25.35
CA ALA A 556 7.90 -3.68 -25.84
C ALA A 556 8.67 -4.41 -24.73
N GLN A 557 9.40 -3.65 -23.92
CA GLN A 557 10.24 -4.19 -22.85
C GLN A 557 10.24 -3.24 -21.65
N VAL A 558 10.40 -3.80 -20.47
CA VAL A 558 10.51 -3.04 -19.22
C VAL A 558 11.76 -3.51 -18.49
N MET A 559 12.57 -2.57 -18.02
CA MET A 559 13.71 -2.85 -17.19
C MET A 559 13.41 -2.43 -15.75
N LEU A 560 13.64 -3.35 -14.81
CA LEU A 560 13.51 -3.12 -13.37
C LEU A 560 14.79 -3.56 -12.67
N GLY A 561 15.50 -2.64 -12.03
CA GLY A 561 16.74 -2.85 -11.32
C GLY A 561 17.82 -3.46 -12.22
N GLY A 562 17.90 -3.03 -13.48
CA GLY A 562 18.87 -3.55 -14.46
C GLY A 562 18.50 -4.90 -15.08
N ARG A 563 17.37 -5.50 -14.72
CA ARG A 563 16.83 -6.71 -15.36
C ARG A 563 15.82 -6.33 -16.42
N LEU A 564 16.05 -6.78 -17.65
CA LEU A 564 15.24 -6.46 -18.84
C LEU A 564 14.25 -7.58 -19.15
N TYR A 565 12.97 -7.26 -19.11
CA TYR A 565 11.86 -8.16 -19.34
C TYR A 565 11.16 -7.84 -20.67
N ASP A 566 10.74 -8.88 -21.38
CA ASP A 566 9.79 -8.76 -22.47
C ASP A 566 8.39 -8.45 -21.90
N ALA A 567 7.75 -7.39 -22.37
CA ALA A 567 6.50 -6.91 -21.77
C ALA A 567 5.32 -7.87 -21.96
N ALA A 568 5.31 -8.65 -23.03
CA ALA A 568 4.22 -9.58 -23.33
C ALA A 568 4.29 -10.89 -22.52
N THR A 569 5.48 -11.25 -22.01
CA THR A 569 5.71 -12.51 -21.31
C THR A 569 6.20 -12.34 -19.88
N LEU A 570 6.76 -11.18 -19.54
CA LEU A 570 7.53 -10.89 -18.33
C LEU A 570 8.68 -11.86 -18.09
N ASN A 571 9.17 -12.48 -19.16
CA ASN A 571 10.39 -13.26 -19.12
C ASN A 571 11.59 -12.33 -19.18
N GLU A 572 12.58 -12.61 -18.34
CA GLU A 572 13.88 -11.95 -18.45
C GLU A 572 14.54 -12.37 -19.77
N THR A 573 15.22 -11.41 -20.39
CA THR A 573 15.76 -11.52 -21.74
C THR A 573 17.27 -11.67 -21.71
N ILE A 574 18.00 -10.62 -22.06
CA ILE A 574 19.47 -10.66 -22.19
C ILE A 574 20.17 -10.61 -20.84
N THR A 575 19.49 -10.16 -19.79
CA THR A 575 20.05 -9.87 -18.45
C THR A 575 20.07 -11.07 -17.52
N GLY A 576 19.29 -12.10 -17.81
CA GLY A 576 19.19 -13.33 -17.02
C GLY A 576 18.20 -14.31 -17.63
N THR A 577 17.83 -15.33 -16.88
CA THR A 577 17.05 -16.47 -17.39
C THR A 577 15.70 -16.64 -16.71
N ARG A 578 15.26 -15.69 -15.88
CA ARG A 578 13.97 -15.79 -15.17
C ARG A 578 12.83 -15.96 -16.20
N LYS A 579 11.99 -16.95 -15.95
CA LYS A 579 10.72 -17.12 -16.66
C LYS A 579 9.57 -16.92 -15.70
N ARG A 580 8.54 -16.18 -16.12
CA ARG A 580 7.28 -16.09 -15.38
C ARG A 580 6.67 -17.50 -15.34
N GLN A 581 6.18 -17.93 -14.18
CA GLN A 581 5.42 -19.18 -14.11
C GLN A 581 3.99 -18.93 -14.64
N ALA A 582 3.32 -19.97 -15.11
CA ALA A 582 1.95 -19.84 -15.60
C ALA A 582 1.05 -19.17 -14.53
N TYR A 583 0.17 -18.27 -14.96
CA TYR A 583 -0.87 -17.76 -14.08
C TYR A 583 -1.85 -18.89 -13.76
N TRP A 584 -2.56 -18.77 -12.64
CA TRP A 584 -3.50 -19.80 -12.19
C TRP A 584 -4.55 -20.12 -13.27
N TRP A 585 -4.98 -19.14 -14.06
CA TRP A 585 -5.95 -19.33 -15.16
C TRP A 585 -5.36 -19.91 -16.45
N GLU A 586 -4.03 -19.93 -16.61
CA GLU A 586 -3.35 -20.48 -17.80
C GLU A 586 -3.09 -21.99 -17.66
N SER A 587 -3.11 -22.51 -16.44
CA SER A 587 -2.66 -23.87 -16.11
C SER A 587 -3.69 -24.99 -16.34
N GLY A 588 -4.84 -24.69 -16.96
CA GLY A 588 -5.84 -25.71 -17.34
C GLY A 588 -6.68 -26.29 -16.19
N SER A 589 -6.39 -25.94 -14.93
CA SER A 589 -7.28 -26.21 -13.79
C SER A 589 -8.41 -25.18 -13.72
N ALA A 590 -9.17 -25.06 -14.81
CA ALA A 590 -10.46 -24.40 -14.78
C ALA A 590 -11.43 -25.33 -14.03
N GLY A 591 -11.78 -25.01 -12.79
CA GLY A 591 -12.93 -25.62 -12.11
C GLY A 591 -12.67 -26.71 -11.08
N ALA A 592 -11.56 -26.66 -10.34
CA ALA A 592 -11.63 -27.15 -8.97
C ALA A 592 -12.24 -26.03 -8.13
N ASP A 593 -13.34 -26.35 -7.47
CA ASP A 593 -14.10 -25.57 -6.50
C ASP A 593 -13.20 -25.11 -5.32
N THR A 594 -12.21 -24.27 -5.59
CA THR A 594 -11.59 -23.45 -4.57
C THR A 594 -12.60 -22.36 -4.31
N GLY A 595 -13.33 -22.46 -3.21
CA GLY A 595 -14.11 -21.37 -2.62
C GLY A 595 -13.28 -20.14 -2.25
N ALA A 596 -12.17 -19.88 -2.95
CA ALA A 596 -11.58 -18.58 -3.10
C ALA A 596 -12.67 -17.68 -3.66
N ARG A 597 -13.34 -16.98 -2.76
CA ARG A 597 -13.95 -15.70 -3.10
C ARG A 597 -12.86 -14.96 -3.86
N ILE A 598 -13.08 -14.70 -5.14
CA ILE A 598 -12.31 -13.70 -5.86
C ILE A 598 -12.82 -12.38 -5.27
N THR A 599 -12.38 -12.09 -4.04
CA THR A 599 -12.47 -10.77 -3.46
C THR A 599 -11.58 -9.91 -4.32
N VAL A 600 -12.20 -9.08 -5.16
CA VAL A 600 -11.55 -7.87 -5.61
C VAL A 600 -11.46 -7.03 -4.34
N GLY A 601 -10.40 -7.26 -3.57
CA GLY A 601 -10.08 -6.44 -2.42
C GLY A 601 -9.81 -5.04 -2.96
N HIS A 602 -10.85 -4.21 -2.90
CA HIS A 602 -10.66 -2.78 -2.85
C HIS A 602 -9.78 -2.54 -1.62
N GLY A 603 -8.54 -2.07 -1.82
CA GLY A 603 -7.63 -1.68 -0.73
C GLY A 603 -8.14 -0.50 0.12
N HIS A 604 -9.39 -0.13 -0.11
CA HIS A 604 -10.14 0.81 0.68
C HIS A 604 -10.32 0.26 2.10
N GLY A 605 -9.82 1.01 3.08
CA GLY A 605 -10.37 1.02 4.43
C GLY A 605 -11.72 1.76 4.49
N ASP A 606 -12.44 1.87 3.37
CA ASP A 606 -13.80 2.38 3.35
C ASP A 606 -14.69 1.32 4.00
N VAL A 607 -14.96 1.58 5.26
CA VAL A 607 -16.17 1.13 5.91
C VAL A 607 -17.28 1.93 5.24
N ASP A 608 -18.07 1.28 4.39
CA ASP A 608 -19.37 1.79 3.96
C ASP A 608 -20.21 2.31 5.14
#